data_AF-A0A351AAY4-F1
#
_entry.id   AF-A0A351AAY4-F1
#
_cell.length_a   1.000
_cell.length_b   1.000
_cell.length_c   1.000
_cell.angle_alpha   90.00
_cell.angle_beta   90.00
_cell.angle_gamma   90.00
#
_symmetry.space_group_name_H-M   'P 1'
#
loop_
_entity.id
_entity.type
_entity.pdbx_description
1 polymer ?
#
loop_
_entity_poly.entity_id
_entity_poly.type
_entity_poly.pdbx_seq_one_letter_code
_entity_poly.pdbx_strand_id
1 'polypeptide(L)'
;MNEHDTDATPDATPEANPDVPLAENPEPHEESAPEAEVVEIAPATPAEIERAEFLIRQAHLLRQRGQNTEASRSLEEAAKIAPGHAATQIAVGDSYAARSRWDKARACYELAMRVDPTNREAESKYGEAVLKEKGMDEALLLHSIDGGTGAASPKAATMLSVLLPGLGQIVMGQTRKGVLLMVTWALAIIMINLMPGGFNGLMSLFGASREEFNPSVLLPCFVAVAAHMGSIFDAASQAKRAQPVRIERPVPPVDKPF
;
A
#
# COMPACT_ATOMS: atom_id res chain seq x y z
N MET A 1 -55.90 -14.39 80.17
CA MET A 1 -54.67 -15.12 80.50
C MET A 1 -54.49 -16.12 79.38
N ASN A 2 -53.50 -15.87 78.51
CA ASN A 2 -53.07 -16.61 77.31
C ASN A 2 -54.04 -17.65 76.69
N GLU A 3 -54.57 -17.31 75.52
CA GLU A 3 -55.02 -18.29 74.54
C GLU A 3 -54.11 -18.16 73.31
N HIS A 4 -53.38 -19.22 73.00
CA HIS A 4 -52.67 -19.36 71.75
C HIS A 4 -52.79 -20.82 71.31
N ASP A 5 -53.73 -21.06 70.40
CA ASP A 5 -53.88 -22.28 69.58
C ASP A 5 -53.75 -21.79 68.12
N THR A 6 -52.70 -22.21 67.39
CA THR A 6 -52.71 -23.28 66.35
C THR A 6 -53.77 -23.03 65.27
N ASP A 7 -53.53 -23.08 63.96
CA ASP A 7 -52.46 -23.57 63.10
C ASP A 7 -52.86 -23.12 61.66
N ALA A 8 -51.94 -23.30 60.70
CA ALA A 8 -52.17 -23.52 59.27
C ALA A 8 -51.56 -22.52 58.27
N THR A 9 -50.69 -23.13 57.47
CA THR A 9 -50.44 -22.97 56.01
C THR A 9 -49.33 -22.02 55.53
N PRO A 10 -48.44 -22.50 54.63
CA PRO A 10 -47.33 -21.73 54.07
C PRO A 10 -47.69 -21.14 52.70
N ASP A 11 -47.50 -19.83 52.53
CA ASP A 11 -47.36 -19.21 51.22
C ASP A 11 -46.79 -17.80 51.38
N ALA A 12 -45.61 -17.54 50.82
CA ALA A 12 -45.09 -16.19 50.55
C ALA A 12 -43.82 -16.26 49.70
N THR A 13 -44.02 -16.12 48.39
CA THR A 13 -43.06 -15.58 47.42
C THR A 13 -42.22 -14.42 47.99
N PRO A 14 -40.90 -14.34 47.75
CA PRO A 14 -40.19 -13.08 47.90
C PRO A 14 -40.49 -12.20 46.69
N GLU A 15 -41.27 -11.14 46.92
CA GLU A 15 -41.50 -10.05 45.99
C GLU A 15 -40.16 -9.50 45.46
N ALA A 16 -40.07 -9.40 44.14
CA ALA A 16 -38.97 -8.76 43.44
C ALA A 16 -39.01 -7.24 43.70
N ASN A 17 -37.97 -6.74 44.35
CA ASN A 17 -37.72 -5.32 44.56
C ASN A 17 -37.39 -4.63 43.20
N PRO A 18 -38.17 -3.65 42.72
CA PRO A 18 -37.99 -3.08 41.39
C PRO A 18 -37.01 -1.88 41.29
N ASP A 19 -36.35 -1.46 42.37
CA ASP A 19 -35.57 -0.19 42.38
C ASP A 19 -34.06 -0.36 42.65
N VAL A 20 -33.40 -1.26 41.93
CA VAL A 20 -31.93 -1.23 41.82
C VAL A 20 -31.55 -0.75 40.42
N PRO A 21 -31.01 0.48 40.27
CA PRO A 21 -30.45 0.92 38.99
C PRO A 21 -29.35 -0.05 38.58
N LEU A 22 -29.53 -0.68 37.42
CA LEU A 22 -28.52 -1.51 36.79
C LEU A 22 -27.23 -0.71 36.69
N ALA A 23 -26.15 -1.23 37.28
CA ALA A 23 -24.82 -0.63 37.18
C ALA A 23 -24.47 -0.42 35.71
N GLU A 24 -24.46 0.85 35.30
CA GLU A 24 -24.05 1.31 33.99
C GLU A 24 -22.58 0.91 33.82
N ASN A 25 -22.35 -0.10 32.97
CA ASN A 25 -21.01 -0.49 32.58
C ASN A 25 -20.35 0.75 31.96
N PRO A 26 -19.19 1.23 32.44
CA PRO A 26 -18.57 2.39 31.85
C PRO A 26 -18.27 2.07 30.39
N GLU A 27 -18.84 2.89 29.49
CA GLU A 27 -18.52 2.84 28.07
C GLU A 27 -17.00 2.83 27.91
N PRO A 28 -16.45 2.06 26.95
CA PRO A 28 -15.02 2.14 26.70
C PRO A 28 -14.73 3.58 26.33
N HIS A 29 -14.07 4.31 27.24
CA HIS A 29 -13.50 5.58 26.93
C HIS A 29 -12.61 5.34 25.72
N GLU A 30 -13.09 5.78 24.54
CA GLU A 30 -12.23 6.07 23.42
C GLU A 30 -11.21 7.04 23.98
N GLU A 31 -10.06 6.50 24.38
CA GLU A 31 -8.85 7.26 24.60
C GLU A 31 -8.58 7.89 23.25
N SER A 32 -9.14 9.10 23.07
CA SER A 32 -8.88 9.95 21.93
C SER A 32 -7.38 10.07 21.87
N ALA A 33 -6.80 9.35 20.90
CA ALA A 33 -5.43 9.56 20.50
C ALA A 33 -5.25 11.08 20.46
N PRO A 34 -4.27 11.65 21.18
CA PRO A 34 -4.14 13.10 21.28
C PRO A 34 -4.18 13.62 19.85
N GLU A 35 -5.24 14.36 19.52
CA GLU A 35 -5.38 15.02 18.22
C GLU A 35 -4.08 15.78 18.07
N ALA A 36 -3.22 15.29 17.17
CA ALA A 36 -1.91 15.87 16.98
C ALA A 36 -2.17 17.34 16.65
N GLU A 37 -1.91 18.23 17.62
CA GLU A 37 -2.02 19.67 17.43
C GLU A 37 -1.35 19.95 16.10
N VAL A 38 -2.16 20.34 15.12
CA VAL A 38 -1.66 20.77 13.83
C VAL A 38 -0.97 22.09 14.14
N VAL A 39 0.30 22.01 14.51
CA VAL A 39 1.15 23.18 14.70
C VAL A 39 1.11 23.89 13.36
N GLU A 40 0.32 24.96 13.30
CA GLU A 40 0.13 25.75 12.10
C GLU A 40 1.45 26.46 11.82
N ILE A 41 2.24 25.90 10.90
CA ILE A 41 3.53 26.46 10.55
C ILE A 41 3.28 27.68 9.69
N ALA A 42 3.45 28.85 10.29
CA ALA A 42 3.33 30.11 9.58
C ALA A 42 4.27 30.12 8.36
N PRO A 43 3.79 30.51 7.16
CA PRO A 43 4.63 30.62 5.99
C PRO A 43 5.74 31.64 6.23
N ALA A 44 6.96 31.31 5.85
CA ALA A 44 8.13 32.17 6.07
C ALA A 44 8.03 33.45 5.21
N THR A 45 8.40 34.58 5.77
CA THR A 45 8.49 35.85 5.04
C THR A 45 9.63 35.82 4.02
N PRO A 46 9.60 36.62 2.94
CA PRO A 46 10.68 36.65 1.94
C PRO A 46 12.06 36.93 2.54
N ALA A 47 12.17 37.78 3.57
CA ALA A 47 13.43 38.07 4.24
C ALA A 47 13.94 36.88 5.08
N GLU A 48 13.04 36.12 5.72
CA GLU A 48 13.39 34.89 6.43
C GLU A 48 13.82 33.79 5.47
N ILE A 49 13.14 33.66 4.32
CA ILE A 49 13.51 32.74 3.24
C ILE A 49 14.91 33.05 2.74
N GLU A 50 15.20 34.31 2.38
CA GLU A 50 16.53 34.69 1.89
C GLU A 50 17.65 34.37 2.89
N ARG A 51 17.39 34.66 4.18
CA ARG A 51 18.34 34.37 5.25
C ARG A 51 18.52 32.87 5.49
N ALA A 52 17.44 32.09 5.41
CA ALA A 52 17.50 30.64 5.51
C ALA A 52 18.24 30.03 4.32
N GLU A 53 17.98 30.48 3.10
CA GLU A 53 18.69 30.04 1.90
C GLU A 53 20.20 30.33 1.97
N PHE A 54 20.59 31.50 2.50
CA PHE A 54 21.99 31.81 2.73
C PHE A 54 22.64 30.76 3.66
N LEU A 55 21.97 30.41 4.75
CA LEU A 55 22.44 29.40 5.71
C LEU A 55 22.47 27.98 5.10
N ILE A 56 21.52 27.64 4.24
CA ILE A 56 21.52 26.36 3.48
C ILE A 56 22.72 26.30 2.55
N ARG A 57 22.99 27.37 1.78
CA ARG A 57 24.15 27.46 0.90
C ARG A 57 25.47 27.35 1.71
N GLN A 58 25.55 28.04 2.84
CA GLN A 58 26.69 27.92 3.76
C GLN A 58 26.87 26.49 4.26
N ALA A 59 25.79 25.84 4.69
CA ALA A 59 25.82 24.46 5.16
C ALA A 59 26.33 23.49 4.09
N HIS A 60 25.91 23.65 2.84
CA HIS A 60 26.41 22.86 1.72
C HIS A 60 27.92 23.03 1.51
N LEU A 61 28.43 24.26 1.57
CA LEU A 61 29.86 24.53 1.47
C LEU A 61 30.66 23.92 2.64
N LEU A 62 30.13 24.01 3.86
CA LEU A 62 30.72 23.38 5.04
C LEU A 62 30.76 21.85 4.93
N ARG A 63 29.69 21.24 4.41
CA ARG A 63 29.61 19.80 4.16
C ARG A 63 30.65 19.34 3.14
N GLN A 64 30.83 20.11 2.06
CA GLN A 64 31.88 19.83 1.05
C GLN A 64 33.31 19.89 1.64
N ARG A 65 33.52 20.67 2.71
CA ARG A 65 34.78 20.75 3.45
C ARG A 65 34.93 19.69 4.54
N GLY A 66 33.96 18.78 4.69
CA GLY A 66 33.92 17.77 5.74
C GLY A 66 33.51 18.30 7.12
N GLN A 67 33.13 19.58 7.23
CA GLN A 67 32.73 20.22 8.47
C GLN A 67 31.25 19.93 8.79
N ASN A 68 30.90 18.65 8.96
CA ASN A 68 29.52 18.18 9.09
C ASN A 68 28.78 18.75 10.31
N THR A 69 29.48 19.03 11.41
CA THR A 69 28.89 19.60 12.64
C THR A 69 28.48 21.06 12.43
N GLU A 70 29.33 21.86 11.78
CA GLU A 70 29.03 23.25 11.48
C GLU A 70 27.92 23.36 10.43
N ALA A 71 27.93 22.47 9.42
CA ALA A 71 26.86 22.38 8.43
C ALA A 71 25.49 22.11 9.08
N SER A 72 25.43 21.18 10.05
CA SER A 72 24.20 20.94 10.80
C SER A 72 23.74 22.13 11.61
N ARG A 73 24.67 22.87 12.26
CA ARG A 73 24.33 24.08 13.00
C ARG A 73 23.70 25.14 12.09
N SER A 74 24.28 25.38 10.92
CA SER A 74 23.72 26.32 9.94
C SER A 74 22.31 25.90 9.47
N LEU A 75 22.06 24.61 9.29
CA LEU A 75 20.73 24.10 8.92
C LEU A 75 19.72 24.22 10.07
N GLU A 76 20.14 24.00 11.32
CA GLU A 76 19.30 24.22 12.50
C GLU A 76 18.93 25.70 12.68
N GLU A 77 19.87 26.61 12.41
CA GLU A 77 19.60 28.05 12.39
C GLU A 77 18.63 28.42 11.27
N ALA A 78 18.80 27.86 10.07
CA ALA A 78 17.87 28.06 8.96
C ALA A 78 16.45 27.61 9.32
N ALA A 79 16.31 26.45 9.96
CA ALA A 79 15.03 25.90 10.41
C ALA A 79 14.33 26.75 11.47
N LYS A 80 15.10 27.43 12.34
CA LYS A 80 14.56 28.38 13.33
C LYS A 80 14.08 29.68 12.69
N ILE A 81 14.77 30.14 11.65
CA ILE A 81 14.45 31.40 10.96
C ILE A 81 13.25 31.23 10.03
N ALA A 82 13.19 30.12 9.31
CA ALA A 82 12.15 29.86 8.32
C ALA A 82 11.59 28.43 8.48
N PRO A 83 10.84 28.15 9.56
CA PRO A 83 10.23 26.84 9.77
C PRO A 83 9.22 26.49 8.67
N GLY A 84 8.51 27.50 8.14
CA GLY A 84 7.58 27.40 7.01
C GLY A 84 8.20 27.55 5.63
N HIS A 85 9.50 27.23 5.47
CA HIS A 85 10.14 27.17 4.16
C HIS A 85 10.47 25.72 3.79
N ALA A 86 9.82 25.21 2.74
CA ALA A 86 9.95 23.81 2.33
C ALA A 86 11.41 23.40 2.04
N ALA A 87 12.20 24.25 1.37
CA ALA A 87 13.59 23.91 1.05
C ALA A 87 14.48 23.81 2.31
N THR A 88 14.21 24.62 3.34
CA THR A 88 14.87 24.47 4.66
C THR A 88 14.59 23.11 5.26
N GLN A 89 13.32 22.69 5.28
CA GLN A 89 12.93 21.41 5.83
C GLN A 89 13.52 20.24 5.04
N ILE A 90 13.56 20.34 3.72
CA ILE A 90 14.26 19.37 2.87
C ILE A 90 15.75 19.31 3.23
N ALA A 91 16.44 20.44 3.35
CA ALA A 91 17.88 20.46 3.63
C ALA A 91 18.23 19.88 5.02
N VAL A 92 17.39 20.12 6.03
CA VAL A 92 17.52 19.49 7.35
C VAL A 92 17.26 17.98 7.24
N GLY A 93 16.22 17.57 6.50
CA GLY A 93 15.91 16.18 6.23
C GLY A 93 17.07 15.44 5.56
N ASP A 94 17.69 16.03 4.54
CA ASP A 94 18.87 15.48 3.85
C ASP A 94 20.04 15.28 4.82
N SER A 95 20.23 16.20 5.76
CA SER A 95 21.25 16.12 6.80
C SER A 95 21.02 14.93 7.75
N TYR A 96 19.76 14.62 8.05
CA TYR A 96 19.39 13.42 8.82
C TYR A 96 19.52 12.14 8.00
N ALA A 97 19.07 12.15 6.74
CA ALA A 97 19.20 11.04 5.80
C ALA A 97 20.67 10.64 5.59
N ALA A 98 21.57 11.62 5.43
CA ALA A 98 23.01 11.38 5.32
C ALA A 98 23.64 10.70 6.56
N ARG A 99 22.95 10.76 7.71
CA ARG A 99 23.34 10.09 8.96
C ARG A 99 22.51 8.83 9.23
N SER A 100 21.76 8.36 8.23
CA SER A 100 20.84 7.22 8.31
C SER A 100 19.76 7.36 9.39
N ARG A 101 19.43 8.61 9.76
CA ARG A 101 18.35 8.94 10.70
C ARG A 101 17.05 9.15 9.92
N TRP A 102 16.56 8.07 9.32
CA TRP A 102 15.41 8.08 8.41
C TRP A 102 14.10 8.49 9.10
N ASP A 103 13.96 8.17 10.40
CA ASP A 103 12.88 8.61 11.29
C ASP A 103 12.73 10.14 11.28
N LYS A 104 13.85 10.85 11.49
CA LYS A 104 13.89 12.31 11.53
C LYS A 104 13.81 12.92 10.14
N ALA A 105 14.46 12.30 9.15
CA ALA A 105 14.40 12.75 7.77
C ALA A 105 12.95 12.75 7.26
N ARG A 106 12.19 11.67 7.52
CA ARG A 106 10.77 11.54 7.18
C ARG A 106 9.96 12.70 7.76
N ALA A 107 10.11 12.99 9.05
CA ALA A 107 9.37 14.06 9.71
C ALA A 107 9.64 15.44 9.06
N CYS A 108 10.90 15.71 8.68
CA CYS A 108 11.25 16.94 7.97
C CYS A 108 10.64 17.01 6.56
N TYR A 109 10.67 15.92 5.79
CA TYR A 109 10.06 15.90 4.46
C TYR A 109 8.54 15.99 4.50
N GLU A 110 7.91 15.37 5.49
CA GLU A 110 6.48 15.52 5.74
C GLU A 110 6.13 16.98 6.01
N LEU A 111 6.96 17.69 6.79
CA LEU A 111 6.79 19.11 7.02
C LEU A 111 6.92 19.93 5.75
N ALA A 112 7.92 19.63 4.91
CA ALA A 112 8.10 20.28 3.62
C ALA A 112 6.88 20.09 2.71
N MET A 113 6.27 18.91 2.70
CA MET A 113 5.04 18.62 1.95
C MET A 113 3.81 19.36 2.51
N ARG A 114 3.73 19.55 3.83
CA ARG A 114 2.64 20.34 4.43
C ARG A 114 2.77 21.83 4.09
N VAL A 115 4.00 22.35 4.06
CA VAL A 115 4.31 23.74 3.70
C VAL A 115 4.10 24.01 2.21
N ASP A 116 4.57 23.12 1.35
CA ASP A 116 4.37 23.19 -0.10
C ASP A 116 3.90 21.84 -0.64
N PRO A 117 2.57 21.62 -0.73
CA PRO A 117 2.00 20.38 -1.24
C PRO A 117 2.33 20.08 -2.70
N THR A 118 2.82 21.06 -3.46
CA THR A 118 3.18 20.89 -4.88
C THR A 118 4.65 20.54 -5.10
N ASN A 119 5.44 20.51 -4.02
CA ASN A 119 6.86 20.23 -4.08
C ASN A 119 7.14 18.74 -4.31
N ARG A 120 7.38 18.38 -5.57
CA ARG A 120 7.72 17.00 -5.97
C ARG A 120 9.01 16.47 -5.33
N GLU A 121 9.96 17.35 -5.01
CA GLU A 121 11.19 16.92 -4.34
C GLU A 121 10.89 16.45 -2.92
N ALA A 122 10.06 17.19 -2.18
CA ALA A 122 9.62 16.79 -0.84
C ALA A 122 8.88 15.45 -0.85
N GLU A 123 7.96 15.25 -1.81
CA GLU A 123 7.21 13.99 -1.98
C GLU A 123 8.15 12.80 -2.26
N SER A 124 9.08 12.96 -3.21
CA SER A 124 10.04 11.91 -3.54
C SER A 124 10.94 11.54 -2.35
N LYS A 125 11.43 12.55 -1.62
CA LYS A 125 12.30 12.34 -0.45
C LYS A 125 11.55 11.74 0.73
N TYR A 126 10.29 12.10 0.93
CA TYR A 126 9.43 11.46 1.92
C TYR A 126 9.24 9.97 1.62
N GLY A 127 8.92 9.63 0.37
CA GLY A 127 8.80 8.23 -0.07
C GLY A 127 10.08 7.43 0.18
N GLU A 128 11.24 7.99 -0.19
CA GLU A 128 12.54 7.36 0.08
C GLU A 128 12.79 7.14 1.57
N ALA A 129 12.52 8.16 2.40
CA ALA A 129 12.72 8.08 3.85
C ALA A 129 11.81 7.02 4.49
N VAL A 130 10.55 6.92 4.07
CA VAL A 130 9.60 5.89 4.57
C VAL A 130 10.08 4.49 4.23
N LEU A 131 10.58 4.27 3.00
CA LEU A 131 11.10 2.97 2.59
C LEU A 131 12.34 2.58 3.42
N LYS A 132 13.27 3.52 3.60
CA LYS A 132 14.51 3.29 4.36
C LYS A 132 14.28 3.11 5.86
N GLU A 133 13.36 3.87 6.46
CA GLU A 133 12.97 3.72 7.87
C GLU A 133 12.40 2.32 8.15
N LYS A 134 11.55 1.83 7.26
CA LYS A 134 10.94 0.50 7.37
C LYS A 134 11.87 -0.65 6.99
N GLY A 135 13.13 -0.38 6.66
CA GLY A 135 14.09 -1.38 6.20
C GLY A 135 13.67 -2.04 4.88
N MET A 136 12.81 -1.37 4.10
CA MET A 136 12.40 -1.84 2.79
C MET A 136 13.52 -1.53 1.79
N ASP A 137 14.48 -2.43 1.68
CA ASP A 137 15.38 -2.44 0.54
C ASP A 137 14.58 -2.70 -0.74
N GLU A 138 15.13 -2.34 -1.90
CA GLU A 138 14.52 -2.43 -3.23
C GLU A 138 13.89 -3.81 -3.53
N ALA A 139 14.40 -4.87 -2.89
CA ALA A 139 13.86 -6.23 -2.93
C ALA A 139 12.50 -6.40 -2.23
N LEU A 140 12.21 -5.63 -1.16
CA LEU A 140 10.92 -5.63 -0.49
C LEU A 140 9.91 -4.72 -1.18
N LEU A 141 10.34 -3.70 -1.94
CA LEU A 141 9.46 -2.96 -2.83
C LEU A 141 8.81 -3.93 -3.83
N LEU A 142 9.60 -4.80 -4.45
CA LEU A 142 9.12 -5.86 -5.33
C LEU A 142 8.14 -6.82 -4.62
N HIS A 143 8.33 -7.06 -3.32
CA HIS A 143 7.41 -7.87 -2.50
C HIS A 143 6.15 -7.11 -2.05
N SER A 144 6.22 -5.79 -1.89
CA SER A 144 5.07 -4.94 -1.55
C SER A 144 4.14 -4.70 -2.74
N ILE A 145 4.64 -4.81 -3.97
CA ILE A 145 3.81 -4.82 -5.18
C ILE A 145 2.95 -6.11 -5.24
N ASP A 146 3.38 -7.22 -4.63
CA ASP A 146 2.52 -8.41 -4.45
C ASP A 146 1.35 -8.15 -3.45
N GLY A 147 1.44 -7.15 -2.58
CA GLY A 147 0.41 -6.87 -1.54
C GLY A 147 -0.61 -5.78 -1.88
N GLY A 148 -0.51 -5.15 -3.05
CA GLY A 148 -1.03 -3.80 -3.27
C GLY A 148 -2.21 -3.61 -4.24
N THR A 149 -2.90 -4.67 -4.67
CA THR A 149 -4.10 -4.50 -5.50
C THR A 149 -5.28 -5.19 -4.84
N GLY A 150 -6.25 -4.39 -4.37
CA GLY A 150 -7.50 -4.90 -3.81
C GLY A 150 -8.05 -6.00 -4.71
N ALA A 151 -8.22 -7.19 -4.13
CA ALA A 151 -8.51 -8.43 -4.83
C ALA A 151 -9.65 -8.21 -5.85
N ALA A 152 -9.29 -8.03 -7.12
CA ALA A 152 -10.32 -7.92 -8.14
C ALA A 152 -11.07 -9.25 -8.18
N SER A 153 -12.33 -9.19 -8.59
CA SER A 153 -13.14 -10.40 -8.66
C SER A 153 -12.39 -11.49 -9.45
N PRO A 154 -12.42 -12.76 -9.00
CA PRO A 154 -12.02 -13.94 -9.75
C PRO A 154 -12.26 -13.86 -11.26
N LYS A 155 -13.43 -13.36 -11.65
CA LYS A 155 -13.83 -13.18 -13.04
C LYS A 155 -13.07 -12.04 -13.74
N ALA A 156 -12.86 -10.90 -13.08
CA ALA A 156 -12.09 -9.79 -13.63
C ALA A 156 -10.63 -10.19 -13.90
N ALA A 157 -9.98 -10.94 -13.00
CA ALA A 157 -8.62 -11.41 -13.24
C ALA A 157 -8.52 -12.41 -14.41
N THR A 158 -9.53 -13.27 -14.60
CA THR A 158 -9.57 -14.15 -15.78
C THR A 158 -9.73 -13.37 -17.08
N MET A 159 -10.62 -12.37 -17.13
CA MET A 159 -10.78 -11.51 -18.31
C MET A 159 -9.50 -10.75 -18.63
N LEU A 160 -8.82 -10.27 -17.59
CA LEU A 160 -7.57 -9.54 -17.75
C LEU A 160 -6.43 -10.44 -18.25
N SER A 161 -6.38 -11.70 -17.80
CA SER A 161 -5.42 -12.71 -18.30
C SER A 161 -5.69 -13.14 -19.75
N VAL A 162 -6.94 -13.03 -20.22
CA VAL A 162 -7.31 -13.25 -21.62
C VAL A 162 -6.83 -12.10 -22.50
N LEU A 163 -6.83 -10.87 -21.98
CA LEU A 163 -6.44 -9.68 -22.73
C LEU A 163 -4.92 -9.53 -22.83
N LEU A 164 -4.20 -9.78 -21.73
CA LEU A 164 -2.74 -9.78 -21.71
C LEU A 164 -2.25 -10.79 -20.68
N PRO A 165 -1.28 -11.64 -21.01
CA PRO A 165 -0.76 -12.60 -20.06
C PRO A 165 -0.11 -11.88 -18.89
N GLY A 166 -0.26 -12.45 -17.69
CA GLY A 166 0.33 -11.94 -16.45
C GLY A 166 -0.44 -10.82 -15.75
N LEU A 167 -1.35 -10.11 -16.43
CA LEU A 167 -2.12 -9.04 -15.78
C LEU A 167 -3.09 -9.55 -14.71
N GLY A 168 -3.76 -10.69 -14.93
CA GLY A 168 -4.68 -11.24 -13.92
C GLY A 168 -3.95 -11.63 -12.64
N GLN A 169 -2.71 -12.09 -12.75
CA GLN A 169 -1.82 -12.40 -11.64
C GLN A 169 -1.41 -11.13 -10.90
N ILE A 170 -1.06 -10.05 -11.61
CA ILE A 170 -0.74 -8.75 -11.00
C ILE A 170 -1.91 -8.24 -10.17
N VAL A 171 -3.13 -8.26 -10.72
CA VAL A 171 -4.33 -7.77 -10.04
C VAL A 171 -4.76 -8.67 -8.87
N MET A 172 -4.33 -9.94 -8.88
CA MET A 172 -4.54 -10.89 -7.79
C MET A 172 -3.41 -10.86 -6.73
N GLY A 173 -2.50 -9.88 -6.79
CA GLY A 173 -1.37 -9.77 -5.85
C GLY A 173 -0.23 -10.76 -6.10
N GLN A 174 -0.22 -11.42 -7.26
CA GLN A 174 0.87 -12.30 -7.70
C GLN A 174 1.72 -11.61 -8.76
N THR A 175 2.15 -10.38 -8.47
CA THR A 175 2.92 -9.52 -9.35
C THR A 175 4.21 -10.18 -9.82
N ARG A 176 4.95 -10.92 -8.98
CA ARG A 176 6.16 -11.65 -9.44
C ARG A 176 5.85 -12.63 -10.57
N LYS A 177 4.80 -13.42 -10.43
CA LYS A 177 4.38 -14.39 -11.47
C LYS A 177 3.85 -13.66 -12.70
N GLY A 178 3.07 -12.61 -12.49
CA GLY A 178 2.50 -11.82 -13.58
C GLY A 178 3.57 -11.12 -14.43
N VAL A 179 4.55 -10.48 -13.80
CA VAL A 179 5.70 -9.86 -14.49
C VAL A 179 6.53 -10.91 -15.23
N LEU A 180 6.78 -12.08 -14.63
CA LEU A 180 7.51 -13.15 -15.30
C LEU A 180 6.80 -13.62 -16.57
N LEU A 181 5.48 -13.80 -16.51
CA LEU A 181 4.65 -14.18 -17.66
C LEU A 181 4.65 -13.08 -18.74
N MET A 182 4.53 -11.81 -18.34
CA MET A 182 4.60 -10.65 -19.25
C MET A 182 5.94 -10.57 -19.98
N VAL A 183 7.05 -10.66 -19.23
CA VAL A 183 8.40 -10.57 -19.79
C VAL A 183 8.67 -11.74 -20.72
N THR A 184 8.30 -12.95 -20.33
CA THR A 184 8.48 -14.15 -21.16
C THR A 184 7.70 -14.05 -22.46
N TRP A 185 6.45 -13.60 -22.39
CA TRP A 185 5.60 -13.40 -23.56
C TRP A 185 6.13 -12.27 -24.45
N ALA A 186 6.47 -11.11 -23.89
CA ALA A 186 7.00 -9.97 -24.65
C ALA A 186 8.33 -10.31 -25.33
N LEU A 187 9.24 -11.02 -24.64
CA LEU A 187 10.50 -11.48 -25.22
C LEU A 187 10.25 -12.43 -26.39
N ALA A 188 9.27 -13.33 -26.28
CA ALA A 188 8.88 -14.23 -27.36
C ALA A 188 8.30 -13.45 -28.56
N ILE A 189 7.47 -12.42 -28.34
CA ILE A 189 6.96 -11.56 -29.42
C ILE A 189 8.09 -10.78 -30.09
N ILE A 190 9.02 -10.20 -29.32
CA ILE A 190 10.19 -9.50 -29.86
C ILE A 190 11.02 -10.47 -30.72
N MET A 191 11.27 -11.67 -30.20
CA MET A 191 12.03 -12.70 -30.90
C MET A 191 11.36 -13.14 -32.22
N ILE A 192 10.02 -13.24 -32.26
CA ILE A 192 9.27 -13.48 -33.51
C ILE A 192 9.50 -12.35 -34.51
N ASN A 193 9.46 -11.09 -34.08
CA ASN A 193 9.62 -9.95 -34.99
C ASN A 193 11.07 -9.76 -35.49
N LEU A 194 12.07 -10.21 -34.73
CA LEU A 194 13.48 -10.15 -35.13
C LEU A 194 13.88 -11.26 -36.10
N MET A 195 13.12 -12.36 -36.17
CA MET A 195 13.44 -13.49 -37.05
C MET A 195 13.10 -13.19 -38.51
N PRO A 196 13.90 -13.68 -39.47
CA PRO A 196 13.55 -13.61 -40.90
C PRO A 196 12.19 -14.27 -41.15
N GLY A 197 11.31 -13.59 -41.87
CA GLY A 197 9.91 -14.00 -42.06
C GLY A 197 9.00 -13.58 -40.89
N GLY A 198 9.49 -13.65 -39.66
CA GLY A 198 8.75 -13.28 -38.45
C GLY A 198 7.28 -13.70 -38.44
N PHE A 199 6.38 -12.80 -38.04
CA PHE A 199 4.95 -13.08 -38.02
C PHE A 199 4.35 -13.27 -39.43
N ASN A 200 4.86 -12.54 -40.43
CA ASN A 200 4.38 -12.64 -41.80
C ASN A 200 4.65 -14.02 -42.40
N GLY A 201 5.83 -14.58 -42.15
CA GLY A 201 6.23 -15.93 -42.54
C GLY A 201 5.34 -16.98 -41.90
N LEU A 202 4.88 -16.78 -40.65
CA LEU A 202 3.85 -17.65 -40.05
C LEU A 202 2.50 -17.53 -40.79
N MET A 203 2.11 -16.30 -41.17
CA MET A 203 0.87 -16.06 -41.92
C MET A 203 0.90 -16.63 -43.35
N SER A 204 2.09 -16.95 -43.89
CA SER A 204 2.23 -17.63 -45.18
C SER A 204 1.58 -19.03 -45.17
N LEU A 205 1.59 -19.72 -44.03
CA LEU A 205 0.97 -21.04 -43.86
C LEU A 205 -0.55 -21.00 -44.05
N PHE A 206 -1.16 -19.83 -43.86
CA PHE A 206 -2.59 -19.59 -44.03
C PHE A 206 -2.92 -18.90 -45.35
N GLY A 207 -1.94 -18.78 -46.26
CA GLY A 207 -2.08 -18.08 -47.55
C GLY A 207 -2.23 -16.56 -47.42
N ALA A 208 -1.97 -15.99 -46.24
CA ALA A 208 -2.14 -14.57 -45.95
C ALA A 208 -0.87 -13.74 -46.21
N SER A 209 0.26 -14.38 -46.52
CA SER A 209 1.48 -13.68 -46.94
C SER A 209 2.21 -14.46 -48.04
N ARG A 210 3.10 -13.77 -48.76
CA ARG A 210 4.01 -14.36 -49.76
C ARG A 210 5.43 -14.53 -49.25
N GLU A 211 5.65 -14.30 -47.96
CA GLU A 211 6.97 -14.49 -47.35
C GLU A 211 7.27 -15.99 -47.17
N GLU A 212 8.55 -16.35 -47.27
CA GLU A 212 8.97 -17.73 -47.06
C GLU A 212 8.83 -18.12 -45.58
N PHE A 213 8.25 -19.29 -45.33
CA PHE A 213 8.05 -19.79 -43.98
C PHE A 213 9.39 -20.16 -43.32
N ASN A 214 9.70 -19.50 -42.21
CA ASN A 214 10.84 -19.85 -41.36
C ASN A 214 10.37 -20.70 -40.15
N PRO A 215 10.69 -22.01 -40.10
CA PRO A 215 10.23 -22.89 -39.02
C PRO A 215 10.77 -22.51 -37.64
N SER A 216 11.88 -21.75 -37.57
CA SER A 216 12.47 -21.31 -36.30
C SER A 216 11.55 -20.41 -35.50
N VAL A 217 10.58 -19.74 -36.16
CA VAL A 217 9.57 -18.87 -35.54
C VAL A 217 8.57 -19.67 -34.70
N LEU A 218 8.42 -20.98 -34.96
CA LEU A 218 7.48 -21.83 -34.19
C LEU A 218 7.86 -21.96 -32.72
N LEU A 219 9.17 -21.96 -32.39
CA LEU A 219 9.64 -22.10 -31.02
C LEU A 219 9.20 -20.92 -30.13
N PRO A 220 9.49 -19.65 -30.46
CA PRO A 220 9.01 -18.52 -29.68
C PRO A 220 7.48 -18.37 -29.76
N CYS A 221 6.82 -18.75 -30.87
CA CYS A 221 5.36 -18.81 -30.92
C CYS A 221 4.80 -19.78 -29.87
N PHE A 222 5.37 -20.98 -29.75
CA PHE A 222 4.96 -21.96 -28.75
C PHE A 222 5.17 -21.43 -27.34
N VAL A 223 6.31 -20.78 -27.06
CA VAL A 223 6.58 -20.14 -25.75
C VAL A 223 5.56 -19.04 -25.44
N ALA A 224 5.24 -18.19 -26.41
CA ALA A 224 4.24 -17.12 -26.24
C ALA A 224 2.85 -17.70 -25.94
N VAL A 225 2.41 -18.70 -26.71
CA VAL A 225 1.11 -19.37 -26.50
C VAL A 225 1.08 -20.09 -25.15
N ALA A 226 2.13 -20.81 -24.78
CA ALA A 226 2.22 -21.52 -23.51
C ALA A 226 2.18 -20.56 -22.30
N ALA A 227 2.92 -19.45 -22.36
CA ALA A 227 2.88 -18.41 -21.32
C ALA A 227 1.47 -17.80 -21.19
N HIS A 228 0.80 -17.56 -22.32
CA HIS A 228 -0.53 -16.96 -22.33
C HIS A 228 -1.61 -17.91 -21.82
N MET A 229 -1.58 -19.17 -22.27
CA MET A 229 -2.48 -20.21 -21.78
C MET A 229 -2.24 -20.53 -20.31
N GLY A 230 -0.98 -20.56 -19.87
CA GLY A 230 -0.61 -20.73 -18.47
C GLY A 230 -1.17 -19.61 -17.59
N SER A 231 -1.09 -18.35 -18.04
CA SER A 231 -1.69 -17.21 -17.35
C SER A 231 -3.21 -17.34 -17.19
N ILE A 232 -3.93 -17.71 -18.26
CA ILE A 232 -5.38 -17.88 -18.23
C ILE A 232 -5.79 -19.02 -17.31
N PHE A 233 -5.15 -20.18 -17.43
CA PHE A 233 -5.48 -21.37 -16.64
C PHE A 233 -5.23 -21.15 -15.15
N ASP A 234 -4.09 -20.53 -14.82
CA ASP A 234 -3.75 -20.20 -13.45
C ASP A 234 -4.79 -19.23 -12.85
N ALA A 235 -5.13 -18.14 -13.54
CA ALA A 235 -6.17 -17.21 -13.09
C ALA A 235 -7.54 -17.89 -12.94
N ALA A 236 -7.92 -18.77 -13.88
CA ALA A 236 -9.18 -19.50 -13.84
C ALA A 236 -9.24 -20.53 -12.71
N SER A 237 -8.11 -21.18 -12.40
CA SER A 237 -8.01 -22.14 -11.30
C SER A 237 -8.17 -21.46 -9.95
N GLN A 238 -7.57 -20.27 -9.78
CA GLN A 238 -7.71 -19.45 -8.59
C GLN A 238 -9.14 -18.92 -8.45
N ALA A 239 -9.79 -18.58 -9.56
CA ALA A 239 -11.17 -18.15 -9.58
C ALA A 239 -12.17 -19.21 -9.09
N LYS A 240 -11.89 -20.50 -9.35
CA LYS A 240 -12.69 -21.62 -8.82
C LYS A 240 -12.48 -21.82 -7.32
N ARG A 241 -11.27 -21.59 -6.81
CA ARG A 241 -10.93 -21.75 -5.38
C ARG A 241 -11.51 -20.65 -4.49
N ALA A 242 -11.73 -19.46 -5.03
CA ALA A 242 -12.25 -18.31 -4.30
C ALA A 242 -13.78 -18.26 -4.15
N GLN A 243 -14.53 -19.24 -4.69
CA GLN A 243 -16.00 -19.27 -4.51
C GLN A 243 -16.36 -19.69 -3.08
N PRO A 244 -17.13 -18.89 -2.33
CA PRO A 244 -17.49 -19.21 -0.96
C PRO A 244 -18.32 -20.51 -0.92
N VAL A 245 -17.96 -21.42 -0.03
CA VAL A 245 -18.73 -22.65 0.23
C VAL A 245 -20.15 -22.23 0.62
N ARG A 246 -21.15 -22.72 -0.11
CA ARG A 246 -22.57 -22.43 0.17
C ARG A 246 -22.92 -23.01 1.55
N ILE A 247 -23.00 -22.16 2.57
CA ILE A 247 -23.47 -22.55 3.89
C ILE A 247 -24.98 -22.77 3.80
N GLU A 248 -25.43 -24.02 3.79
CA GLU A 248 -26.84 -24.36 3.94
C GLU A 248 -27.30 -23.93 5.33
N ARG A 249 -28.13 -22.89 5.41
CA ARG A 249 -28.76 -22.49 6.68
C ARG A 249 -29.92 -23.45 6.94
N PRO A 250 -29.96 -24.16 8.08
CA PRO A 250 -31.14 -24.95 8.43
C PRO A 250 -32.34 -24.02 8.62
N VAL A 251 -33.50 -24.44 8.14
CA VAL A 251 -34.75 -23.69 8.23
C VAL A 251 -35.11 -23.51 9.72
N PRO A 252 -35.48 -22.31 10.18
CA PRO A 252 -35.86 -22.10 11.58
C PRO A 252 -37.07 -22.98 11.92
N PRO A 253 -37.10 -23.63 13.10
CA PRO A 253 -38.25 -24.42 13.52
C PRO A 253 -39.46 -23.50 13.72
N VAL A 254 -40.52 -23.77 12.96
CA VAL A 254 -41.74 -22.94 12.86
C VAL A 254 -42.64 -23.06 14.11
N ASP A 255 -42.38 -24.02 14.99
CA ASP A 255 -43.27 -24.33 16.11
C ASP A 255 -42.62 -24.04 17.47
N LYS A 256 -42.57 -22.76 17.85
CA LYS A 256 -42.44 -22.39 19.27
C LYS A 256 -43.50 -21.36 19.62
N PRO A 257 -44.37 -21.61 20.61
CA PRO A 257 -45.32 -20.60 21.07
C PRO A 257 -44.55 -19.44 21.69
N PHE A 258 -44.99 -18.22 21.35
CA PHE A 258 -44.44 -16.95 21.85
C PHE A 258 -44.64 -16.80 23.36
#